data_AF-A0A8J7T233-F1
#
_entry.id   AF-A0A8J7T233-F1
#
_cell.length_a   1.000
_cell.length_b   1.000
_cell.length_c   1.000
_cell.angle_alpha   90.00
_cell.angle_beta   90.00
_cell.angle_gamma   90.00
#
_symmetry.space_group_name_H-M   'P 1'
#
loop_
_entity.id
_entity.type
_entity.pdbx_description
1 polymer ?
#
loop_
_entity_poly.entity_id
_entity_poly.type
_entity_poly.pdbx_seq_one_letter_code
_entity_poly.pdbx_strand_id
1 'polypeptide(L)' 'MAGTGDIVKTLLRTRLDTLTASERRVASCLLQDYPVAGLQSITELAQAAGVSTPTVIR' A
#
# COMPACT_ATOMS: atom_id res chain seq x y z
N MET A 1 -19.72 16.54 -4.52
CA MET A 1 -19.40 15.83 -5.77
C MET A 1 -17.89 15.65 -5.83
N ALA A 2 -17.36 14.55 -5.28
CA ALA A 2 -15.93 14.26 -5.34
C ALA A 2 -15.58 13.79 -6.76
N GLY A 3 -14.91 14.63 -7.53
CA GLY A 3 -14.48 14.30 -8.89
C GLY A 3 -13.29 13.34 -8.85
N THR A 4 -13.44 12.16 -9.45
CA THR A 4 -12.41 11.28 -10.09
C THR A 4 -10.98 11.21 -9.48
N GLY A 5 -10.76 11.51 -8.21
CA GLY A 5 -9.41 11.83 -7.72
C GLY A 5 -9.18 11.64 -6.23
N ASP A 6 -9.80 10.63 -5.61
CA ASP A 6 -9.33 10.18 -4.30
C ASP A 6 -7.95 9.55 -4.50
N ILE A 7 -6.90 10.33 -4.22
CA ILE A 7 -5.51 9.91 -4.34
C ILE A 7 -5.35 8.63 -3.51
N VAL A 8 -4.78 7.56 -4.09
CA VAL A 8 -4.63 6.26 -3.41
C VAL A 8 -3.98 6.43 -2.03
N LYS A 9 -3.06 7.39 -1.87
CA LYS A 9 -2.46 7.77 -0.58
C LYS A 9 -3.48 8.18 0.49
N THR A 10 -4.53 8.91 0.12
CA THR A 10 -5.59 9.38 1.02
C THR A 10 -6.47 8.22 1.45
N LEU A 11 -6.85 7.36 0.50
CA LEU A 11 -7.61 6.14 0.78
C LEU A 11 -6.84 5.19 1.70
N LEU A 12 -5.56 4.97 1.42
CA LEU A 12 -4.68 4.19 2.28
C LEU A 12 -4.61 4.78 3.69
N ARG A 13 -4.39 6.09 3.82
CA ARG A 13 -4.34 6.76 5.14
C ARG A 13 -5.62 6.60 5.94
N THR A 14 -6.78 6.74 5.32
CA THR A 14 -8.09 6.56 5.99
C THR A 14 -8.33 5.12 6.44
N ARG A 15 -7.73 4.13 5.75
CA ARG A 15 -7.91 2.70 6.05
C ARG A 15 -6.80 2.10 6.91
N LEU A 16 -5.68 2.78 7.13
CA LEU A 16 -4.51 2.27 7.89
C LEU A 16 -4.87 1.69 9.27
N ASP A 17 -5.83 2.29 9.97
CA ASP A 17 -6.29 1.84 11.28
C ASP A 17 -7.09 0.53 11.22
N THR A 18 -7.71 0.23 10.08
CA THR A 18 -8.49 -1.00 9.85
C THR A 18 -7.67 -2.15 9.27
N LEU A 19 -6.45 -1.87 8.82
CA LEU A 19 -5.54 -2.86 8.25
C LEU A 19 -4.88 -3.71 9.34
N THR A 20 -4.65 -4.98 9.01
CA THR A 20 -3.83 -5.90 9.82
C THR A 20 -2.37 -5.45 9.86
N ALA A 21 -1.58 -5.99 10.79
CA ALA A 21 -0.17 -5.62 10.91
C ALA A 21 0.64 -5.81 9.61
N SER A 22 0.35 -6.87 8.85
CA SER A 22 1.03 -7.16 7.58
C SER A 22 0.60 -6.22 6.46
N GLU A 23 -0.70 -5.95 6.32
CA GLU A 23 -1.22 -4.99 5.35
C GLU A 23 -0.73 -3.57 5.66
N ARG A 24 -0.62 -3.21 6.94
CA ARG A 24 -0.07 -1.93 7.38
C ARG A 24 1.38 -1.77 6.95
N ARG A 25 2.20 -2.83 6.98
CA ARG A 25 3.58 -2.79 6.46
C ARG A 25 3.61 -2.48 4.96
N VAL A 26 2.75 -3.12 4.17
CA VAL A 26 2.62 -2.87 2.73
C VAL A 26 2.16 -1.43 2.47
N ALA A 27 1.11 -0.99 3.16
CA ALA A 27 0.59 0.37 3.04
C ALA A 27 1.63 1.42 3.47
N SER A 28 2.38 1.18 4.54
CA SER A 28 3.47 2.06 4.97
C SER A 28 4.57 2.14 3.91
N CYS A 29 5.00 1.00 3.35
CA CYS A 29 5.99 0.97 2.26
C CYS A 29 5.51 1.75 1.03
N LEU A 30 4.24 1.53 0.62
CA LEU A 30 3.62 2.28 -0.47
C LEU A 30 3.54 3.78 -0.19
N LEU A 31 3.27 4.19 1.06
CA LEU A 31 3.13 5.60 1.44
C LEU A 31 4.47 6.33 1.59
N GLN A 32 5.56 5.62 1.90
CA GLN A 32 6.90 6.20 1.98
C GLN A 32 7.38 6.63 0.58
N ASP A 33 7.21 5.77 -0.42
CA ASP A 33 7.73 5.97 -1.77
C ASP A 33 6.61 6.09 -2.81
N TYR A 34 5.45 6.65 -2.43
CA TYR A 34 4.32 6.81 -3.35
C TYR A 34 4.65 7.85 -4.45
N PRO A 35 4.41 7.57 -5.75
CA PRO A 35 3.79 6.37 -6.33
C PRO A 35 4.79 5.28 -6.77
N VAL A 36 6.10 5.52 -6.68
CA VAL A 36 7.17 4.66 -7.19
C VAL A 36 7.06 3.23 -6.66
N ALA A 37 6.84 3.05 -5.34
CA ALA A 37 6.67 1.72 -4.75
C ALA A 37 5.47 0.94 -5.33
N GLY A 38 4.43 1.63 -5.79
CA GLY A 38 3.27 1.01 -6.45
C GLY A 38 3.52 0.67 -7.93
N LEU A 39 4.61 1.13 -8.51
CA LEU A 39 5.02 0.86 -9.89
C LEU A 39 6.09 -0.24 -9.98
N GLN A 40 6.61 -0.68 -8.85
CA GLN A 40 7.56 -1.80 -8.76
C GLN A 40 6.83 -3.15 -8.92
N SER A 41 7.60 -4.23 -9.11
CA SER A 41 7.02 -5.56 -9.14
C SER A 41 6.41 -5.93 -7.78
N ILE A 42 5.38 -6.78 -7.80
CA ILE A 42 4.72 -7.24 -6.57
C ILE A 42 5.68 -7.97 -5.62
N THR A 43 6.69 -8.65 -6.17
CA THR A 43 7.74 -9.34 -5.43
C THR A 43 8.69 -8.36 -4.72
N GLU A 44 9.08 -7.27 -5.39
CA GLU A 44 9.91 -6.23 -4.79
C GLU A 44 9.15 -5.50 -3.69
N LEU A 45 7.86 -5.18 -3.93
CA LEU A 45 7.02 -4.55 -2.92
C LEU A 45 6.83 -5.45 -1.69
N ALA A 46 6.62 -6.76 -1.90
CA ALA A 46 6.51 -7.73 -0.81
C ALA A 46 7.80 -7.82 0.01
N GLN A 47 8.96 -7.84 -0.66
CA GLN A 47 10.27 -7.83 0.00
C GLN A 47 10.51 -6.55 0.79
N ALA A 48 10.23 -5.38 0.20
CA ALA A 48 10.39 -4.08 0.86
C ALA A 48 9.47 -3.94 2.09
N ALA A 49 8.25 -4.46 2.01
CA ALA A 49 7.31 -4.49 3.13
C ALA A 49 7.57 -5.62 4.15
N GLY A 50 8.49 -6.56 3.86
CA GLY A 50 8.76 -7.71 4.72
C GLY A 50 7.56 -8.65 4.88
N VAL A 51 6.77 -8.83 3.81
CA VAL A 51 5.60 -9.72 3.78
C VAL A 51 5.69 -10.72 2.62
N SER A 52 4.79 -11.70 2.58
CA SER A 52 4.69 -12.63 1.46
C SER A 52 3.90 -12.01 0.30
N THR A 53 4.22 -12.40 -0.94
CA THR A 53 3.52 -11.92 -2.15
C THR A 53 1.99 -12.07 -2.09
N PRO A 54 1.40 -13.18 -1.57
CA PRO A 54 -0.05 -13.28 -1.42
C PRO A 54 -0.66 -12.25 -0.47
N THR A 55 0.13 -11.72 0.48
CA THR A 55 -0.32 -10.67 1.41
C THR A 55 -0.47 -9.32 0.71
N VAL A 56 0.31 -9.08 -0.34
CA VAL A 56 0.24 -7.84 -1.14
C VAL A 56 -0.98 -7.83 -2.07
N ILE A 57 -1.47 -9.00 -2.49
CA ILE A 57 -2.61 -9.16 -3.42
C ILE A 57 -3.96 -9.02 -2.70
N ARG A 58 -4.03 -9.41 -1.42
CA ARG A 58 -5.27 -9.45 -0.63
C ARG A 58 -5.81 -8.04 -0.37
#